data_AF-Q8YY74-F1
#
_entry.id   AF-Q8YY74-F1
#
_cell.length_a   1.000
_cell.length_b   1.000
_cell.length_c   1.000
_cell.angle_alpha   90.00
_cell.angle_beta   90.00
_cell.angle_gamma   90.00
#
_symmetry.space_group_name_H-M   'P 1'
#
loop_
_entity.id
_entity.type
_entity.pdbx_description
1 polymer ?
#
loop_
_entity_poly.entity_id
_entity_poly.type
_entity_poly.pdbx_seq_one_letter_code
_entity_poly.pdbx_strand_id
1 'polypeptide(L)' 'MSNSNAYLLLLLPCKTRLQQNSYLPSATWIMQGLGGWSGYKSPKPPGITTWVRGLEQFESTFFGWKLALGKLVCTP' A
#
# COMPACT_ATOMS: atom_id res chain seq x y z
N MET A 1 43.24 22.86 -5.70
CA MET A 1 41.84 22.74 -6.16
C MET A 1 41.23 21.47 -5.61
N SER A 2 40.37 21.59 -4.60
CA SER A 2 39.68 20.45 -3.96
C SER A 2 38.50 20.03 -4.84
N ASN A 3 38.46 18.75 -5.23
CA ASN A 3 37.53 18.23 -6.22
C ASN A 3 36.16 17.99 -5.55
N SER A 4 35.24 18.94 -5.73
CA SER A 4 33.93 19.02 -5.08
C SER A 4 32.86 18.09 -5.69
N ASN A 5 33.23 16.85 -6.07
CA ASN A 5 32.32 15.90 -6.74
C ASN A 5 32.00 14.64 -5.92
N ALA A 6 32.59 14.46 -4.73
CA ALA A 6 32.36 13.27 -3.91
C ALA A 6 31.01 13.25 -3.17
N TYR A 7 30.35 14.41 -3.00
CA TYR A 7 29.09 14.51 -2.23
C TYR A 7 27.84 14.22 -3.06
N LEU A 8 27.93 14.09 -4.39
CA LEU A 8 26.77 13.85 -5.26
C LEU A 8 26.38 12.36 -5.36
N LEU A 9 27.19 11.42 -4.87
CA LEU A 9 26.88 9.99 -4.90
C LEU A 9 26.03 9.50 -3.71
N LEU A 10 25.77 10.35 -2.71
CA LEU A 10 25.02 10.01 -1.50
C LEU A 10 23.49 10.18 -1.63
N LEU A 11 22.98 10.59 -2.79
CA LEU A 11 21.55 10.86 -3.02
C LEU A 11 20.86 9.86 -3.96
N LEU A 12 21.45 8.68 -4.20
CA LEU A 12 20.73 7.62 -4.89
C LEU A 12 19.69 7.03 -3.91
N PRO A 13 18.38 7.15 -4.19
CA PRO A 13 17.39 6.50 -3.34
C PRO A 13 17.67 5.00 -3.35
N CYS A 14 17.91 4.40 -2.18
CA CYS A 14 18.06 2.96 -1.97
C CYS A 14 16.72 2.26 -2.24
N LYS A 15 16.24 2.30 -3.47
CA LYS A 15 14.99 1.70 -3.91
C LYS A 15 15.28 0.83 -5.11
N THR A 16 15.11 -0.48 -4.92
CA THR A 16 15.29 -1.47 -5.99
C THR A 16 14.30 -1.20 -7.12
N ARG A 17 14.63 -1.59 -8.37
CA ARG A 17 13.69 -1.42 -9.51
C ARG A 17 12.33 -2.07 -9.26
N LEU A 18 12.28 -3.16 -8.49
CA LEU A 18 11.05 -3.84 -8.10
C LEU A 18 10.19 -3.03 -7.11
N GLN A 19 10.80 -2.12 -6.35
CA GLN A 19 10.09 -1.23 -5.43
C GLN A 19 9.57 0.05 -6.12
N GLN A 20 9.98 0.33 -7.36
CA GLN A 20 9.58 1.52 -8.13
C GLN A 20 8.21 1.38 -8.84
N ASN A 21 7.24 0.72 -8.20
CA ASN A 21 5.88 0.67 -8.74
C ASN A 21 5.08 1.90 -8.27
N SER A 22 4.67 2.75 -9.21
CA SER A 22 3.92 3.99 -8.99
C SER A 22 2.51 3.77 -8.40
N TYR A 23 1.97 2.55 -8.48
CA TYR A 23 0.65 2.21 -7.94
C TYR A 23 0.68 1.73 -6.49
N LEU A 24 1.87 1.43 -5.93
CA LEU A 24 1.99 0.97 -4.54
C LEU A 24 1.55 2.04 -3.52
N PRO A 25 1.89 3.33 -3.68
CA PRO A 25 1.49 4.34 -2.70
C PRO A 25 -0.03 4.48 -2.61
N SER A 26 -0.75 4.57 -3.72
CA SER A 26 -2.20 4.75 -3.73
C SER A 26 -2.94 3.55 -3.14
N ALA A 27 -2.53 2.33 -3.49
CA ALA A 27 -3.07 1.11 -2.90
C ALA A 27 -2.84 1.06 -1.39
N THR A 28 -1.66 1.50 -0.94
CA THR A 28 -1.32 1.60 0.49
C THR A 28 -2.28 2.53 1.23
N TRP A 29 -2.57 3.71 0.68
CA TRP A 29 -3.53 4.66 1.27
C TRP A 29 -4.94 4.08 1.41
N ILE A 30 -5.42 3.38 0.39
CA ILE A 30 -6.75 2.74 0.41
C ILE A 30 -6.82 1.65 1.49
N MET A 31 -5.83 0.76 1.54
CA MET A 31 -5.79 -0.33 2.52
C MET A 31 -5.72 0.19 3.96
N GLN A 32 -4.95 1.24 4.21
CA GLN A 32 -4.86 1.84 5.53
C GLN A 32 -6.18 2.48 5.97
N GLY A 33 -6.92 3.12 5.04
CA GLY A 33 -8.26 3.63 5.30
C GLY A 33 -9.25 2.53 5.69
N LEU A 34 -9.24 1.40 4.98
CA LEU A 34 -10.04 0.22 5.31
C LEU A 34 -9.69 -0.37 6.68
N GLY A 35 -8.41 -0.30 7.07
CA GLY A 35 -7.91 -0.72 8.37
C GLY A 35 -8.25 0.22 9.53
N GLY A 36 -9.04 1.28 9.29
CA GLY A 36 -9.48 2.23 10.31
C GLY A 36 -8.49 3.34 10.63
N TRP A 37 -7.53 3.61 9.74
CA TRP A 37 -6.58 4.71 9.91
C TRP A 37 -7.08 5.98 9.23
N SER A 38 -7.26 7.02 10.05
CA SER A 38 -7.84 8.30 9.65
C SER A 38 -6.78 9.33 9.23
N GLY A 39 -5.48 9.05 9.38
CA GLY A 39 -4.39 9.98 9.02
C GLY A 39 -4.23 11.18 9.94
N TYR A 40 -5.30 11.69 10.55
CA TYR A 40 -5.28 12.89 11.40
C TYR A 40 -4.74 12.66 12.82
N LYS A 41 -4.72 11.40 13.29
CA LYS A 41 -4.36 11.07 14.68
C LYS A 41 -2.85 10.99 14.93
N SER A 42 -2.03 10.82 13.89
CA SER A 42 -0.58 10.74 14.04
C SER A 42 0.15 10.99 12.71
N PRO A 43 1.26 11.77 12.71
CA PRO A 43 2.12 11.93 11.52
C PRO A 43 2.93 10.66 11.18
N LYS A 44 2.87 9.62 12.03
CA LYS A 44 3.53 8.34 11.79
C LYS A 44 2.73 7.51 10.78
N PRO A 45 3.39 6.82 9.84
CA PRO A 45 2.71 5.85 8.99
C PRO A 45 2.09 4.75 9.85
N PRO A 46 0.93 4.21 9.47
CA PRO A 46 0.27 3.18 10.24
C PRO A 46 1.11 1.90 10.28
N GLY A 47 0.99 1.21 11.41
CA GLY A 47 1.70 -0.04 11.63
C GLY A 47 1.15 -1.19 10.78
N ILE A 48 1.89 -2.29 10.77
CA ILE A 48 1.52 -3.53 10.06
C ILE A 48 0.14 -4.06 10.49
N THR A 49 -0.26 -3.89 11.74
CA THR A 49 -1.58 -4.31 12.23
C THR A 49 -2.74 -3.60 11.52
N THR A 50 -2.62 -2.29 11.28
CA THR A 50 -3.63 -1.53 10.52
C THR A 50 -3.72 -2.06 9.09
N TRP A 51 -2.56 -2.39 8.52
CA TRP A 51 -2.47 -2.94 7.18
C TRP A 51 -3.13 -4.31 7.04
N VAL A 52 -2.88 -5.21 7.99
CA VAL A 52 -3.51 -6.55 8.02
C VAL A 52 -5.03 -6.43 8.11
N ARG A 53 -5.55 -5.58 8.99
CA ARG A 53 -7.00 -5.33 9.10
C ARG A 53 -7.59 -4.78 7.81
N GLY A 54 -6.87 -3.86 7.15
CA GLY A 54 -7.28 -3.32 5.85
C GLY A 54 -7.35 -4.38 4.77
N LEU A 55 -6.39 -5.31 4.75
CA LEU A 55 -6.36 -6.43 3.81
C LEU A 55 -7.51 -7.42 4.06
N GLU A 56 -7.74 -7.81 5.31
CA GLU A 56 -8.87 -8.68 5.70
C GLU A 56 -10.22 -8.09 5.25
N GLN A 57 -10.41 -6.79 5.50
CA GLN A 57 -11.63 -6.09 5.10
C GLN A 57 -11.78 -6.03 3.57
N PHE A 58 -10.68 -5.79 2.86
CA PHE A 58 -10.65 -5.80 1.39
C PHE A 58 -11.01 -7.18 0.84
N GLU A 59 -10.41 -8.25 1.36
CA GLU A 59 -10.66 -9.62 0.92
C GLU A 59 -12.12 -10.03 1.13
N SER A 60 -12.70 -9.72 2.29
CA SER A 60 -14.13 -9.96 2.58
C SER A 60 -15.03 -9.22 1.58
N THR A 61 -14.72 -7.95 1.30
CA THR A 61 -15.50 -7.13 0.36
C THR A 61 -15.38 -7.64 -1.07
N PHE A 62 -14.16 -8.00 -1.49
CA PHE A 62 -13.88 -8.55 -2.80
C PHE A 62 -14.57 -9.90 -3.01
N PHE A 63 -14.60 -10.74 -1.97
CA PHE A 63 -15.35 -11.99 -1.99
C PHE A 63 -16.86 -11.74 -2.16
N GLY A 64 -17.44 -10.83 -1.37
CA GLY A 64 -18.85 -10.42 -1.50
C GLY A 64 -19.20 -9.87 -2.88
N TRP A 65 -18.32 -9.04 -3.47
CA TRP A 65 -18.51 -8.52 -4.83
C TRP A 65 -18.52 -9.63 -5.88
N LYS A 66 -17.60 -10.59 -5.78
CA LYS A 66 -17.56 -11.74 -6.70
C LYS A 66 -18.80 -12.65 -6.56
N LEU A 67 -19.32 -12.80 -5.34
CA LEU A 67 -20.58 -13.51 -5.09
C LEU A 67 -21.76 -12.80 -5.76
N ALA A 68 -21.87 -11.48 -5.62
CA ALA A 68 -22.93 -10.69 -6.25
C ALA A 68 -22.91 -10.76 -7.79
N LEU A 69 -21.72 -10.92 -8.38
CA LEU A 69 -21.55 -11.13 -9.82
C LEU A 69 -21.86 -12.56 -10.29
N GLY A 70 -22.22 -13.49 -9.39
CA GLY A 70 -22.46 -14.90 -9.73
C GLY A 70 -21.22 -15.65 -10.23
N LYS A 71 -20.01 -15.06 -10.08
CA LYS A 71 -18.78 -15.63 -10.63
C LYS A 71 -18.20 -16.77 -9.79
N LEU A 72 -18.64 -16.90 -8.55
CA LEU A 72 -18.13 -17.88 -7.58
C LEU A 72 -19.13 -18.96 -7.19
N VAL A 73 -20.40 -18.81 -7.57
CA VAL A 73 -21.45 -19.78 -7.26
C VAL A 73 -22.06 -20.21 -8.57
N CYS A 74 -22.10 -21.52 -8.81
CA CYS A 74 -22.88 -22.11 -9.87
C CYS A 74 -24.36 -22.07 -9.45
N THR A 75 -25.02 -20.93 -9.64
CA THR A 75 -26.49 -20.86 -9.54
C THR A 75 -27.10 -21.50 -10.80
N PRO A 76 -28.00 -22.50 -10.68
CA PRO A 76 -28.69 -23.10 -11.82
C PRO A 76 -29.66 -22.13 -12.50
#